data_AF-A0A813IDD3-F1
#
_entry.id   AF-A0A813IDD3-F1
#
_cell.length_a   1.000
_cell.length_b   1.000
_cell.length_c   1.000
_cell.angle_alpha   90.00
_cell.angle_beta   90.00
_cell.angle_gamma   90.00
#
_symmetry.space_group_name_H-M   'P 1'
#
loop_
_entity.id
_entity.type
_entity.pdbx_description
1 polymer ?
#
loop_
_entity_poly.entity_id
_entity_poly.type
_entity_poly.pdbx_seq_one_letter_code
_entity_poly.pdbx_strand_id
1 'polypeptide(L)'
;AHMLNNLTSSMRFEGSLNLDLNEITMNLVPFPRMHFLLSSMSPLYFGKDPRLISRGFHQTFSDALTTGNQLMNVDPRGSTYMALAFLVRGSTSISDVNRNIGRIRKQLKLLPYNEDAFKIGMCTVPPKGLP
;
A
#
# COMPACT_ATOMS: atom_id res chain seq x y z
N ALA A 1 -9.28 -12.95 -0.66
CA ALA A 1 -9.61 -12.36 -1.97
C ALA A 1 -9.45 -10.83 -2.05
N HIS A 2 -9.63 -10.07 -0.95
CA HIS A 2 -9.60 -8.60 -1.00
C HIS A 2 -8.28 -7.98 -1.50
N MET A 3 -7.12 -8.58 -1.19
CA MET A 3 -5.82 -8.05 -1.63
C MET A 3 -5.70 -8.01 -3.17
N LEU A 4 -5.97 -9.12 -3.87
CA LEU A 4 -5.91 -9.17 -5.34
C LEU A 4 -6.94 -8.22 -5.99
N ASN A 5 -8.11 -8.06 -5.37
CA ASN A 5 -9.13 -7.12 -5.83
C ASN A 5 -8.69 -5.65 -5.72
N ASN A 6 -7.85 -5.33 -4.72
CA ASN A 6 -7.25 -4.01 -4.55
C ASN A 6 -6.04 -3.81 -5.45
N LEU A 7 -5.23 -4.84 -5.67
CA LEU A 7 -4.10 -4.79 -6.60
C LEU A 7 -4.57 -4.45 -8.03
N THR A 8 -5.69 -5.03 -8.46
CA THR A 8 -6.26 -4.86 -9.80
C THR A 8 -7.30 -3.74 -9.87
N SER A 9 -7.51 -2.93 -8.82
CA SER A 9 -8.59 -1.93 -8.83
C SER A 9 -8.31 -0.80 -9.82
N SER A 10 -7.06 -0.33 -9.91
CA SER A 10 -6.67 0.77 -10.80
C SER A 10 -6.78 0.44 -12.29
N MET A 11 -6.83 -0.85 -12.64
CA MET A 11 -7.05 -1.30 -14.02
C MET A 11 -8.54 -1.45 -14.36
N ARG A 12 -9.42 -1.52 -13.35
CA ARG A 12 -10.86 -1.77 -13.52
C ARG A 12 -11.73 -0.55 -13.28
N PHE A 13 -11.22 0.42 -12.53
CA PHE A 13 -11.95 1.60 -12.11
C PHE A 13 -11.08 2.83 -12.35
N GLU A 14 -11.71 3.94 -12.67
CA GLU A 14 -11.03 5.22 -12.79
C GLU A 14 -10.48 5.68 -11.43
N GLY A 15 -9.36 6.40 -11.50
CA GLY A 15 -8.59 6.84 -10.36
C GLY A 15 -7.87 8.14 -10.67
N SER A 16 -7.55 8.90 -9.63
CA SER A 16 -6.75 10.12 -9.76
C SER A 16 -5.30 9.83 -10.13
N LEU A 17 -4.81 8.62 -9.80
CA LEU A 17 -3.48 8.15 -10.14
C LEU A 17 -3.55 6.65 -10.39
N ASN A 18 -3.54 6.23 -11.65
CA ASN A 18 -3.60 4.81 -11.96
C ASN A 18 -2.20 4.20 -11.85
N LEU A 19 -2.13 3.02 -11.24
CA LEU A 19 -0.93 2.20 -11.21
C LEU A 19 -1.31 0.82 -11.73
N ASP A 20 -0.69 0.39 -12.83
CA ASP A 20 -0.98 -0.91 -13.44
C ASP A 20 0.05 -2.00 -13.04
N LEU A 21 -0.20 -3.26 -13.42
CA LEU A 21 0.69 -4.36 -13.09
C LEU A 21 2.05 -4.27 -13.80
N ASN A 22 2.11 -3.67 -14.98
CA ASN A 22 3.36 -3.48 -15.72
C ASN A 22 4.24 -2.44 -15.01
N GLU A 23 3.65 -1.33 -14.56
CA GLU A 23 4.32 -0.30 -13.77
C GLU A 23 4.77 -0.82 -12.42
N ILE A 24 3.97 -1.67 -11.76
CA ILE A 24 4.40 -2.34 -10.52
C ILE A 24 5.64 -3.18 -10.79
N THR A 25 5.63 -4.00 -11.84
CA THR A 25 6.76 -4.87 -12.16
C THR A 25 7.99 -4.04 -12.55
N MET A 26 7.83 -3.03 -13.40
CA MET A 26 8.91 -2.18 -13.89
C MET A 26 9.55 -1.34 -12.78
N ASN A 27 8.77 -0.84 -11.83
CA ASN A 27 9.26 0.06 -10.78
C ASN A 27 9.69 -0.68 -9.50
N LEU A 28 9.07 -1.80 -9.16
CA LEU A 28 9.33 -2.51 -7.89
C LEU A 28 10.29 -3.68 -8.04
N VAL A 29 10.56 -4.15 -9.25
CA VAL A 29 11.48 -5.27 -9.53
C VAL A 29 12.75 -4.76 -10.20
N PRO A 30 13.75 -4.28 -9.43
CA PRO A 30 14.99 -3.74 -10.00
C PRO A 30 15.87 -4.83 -10.63
N PHE A 31 15.74 -6.08 -10.19
CA PHE A 31 16.52 -7.21 -10.71
C PHE A 31 15.59 -8.38 -11.05
N PRO A 32 15.76 -9.05 -12.21
CA PRO A 32 14.87 -10.13 -12.64
C PRO A 32 14.75 -11.30 -11.64
N ARG A 33 15.80 -11.57 -10.87
CA ARG A 33 15.82 -12.63 -9.86
C ARG A 33 15.16 -12.25 -8.53
N MET A 34 14.90 -10.95 -8.28
CA MET A 34 14.27 -10.43 -7.06
C MET A 34 12.86 -9.90 -7.34
N HIS A 35 11.99 -10.77 -7.85
CA HIS A 35 10.62 -10.43 -8.27
C HIS A 35 9.54 -10.80 -7.23
N PHE A 36 9.94 -11.31 -6.07
CA PHE A 36 9.00 -11.63 -4.99
C PHE A 36 8.64 -10.37 -4.20
N LEU A 37 7.37 -9.96 -4.29
CA LEU A 37 6.85 -8.79 -3.60
C LEU A 37 6.22 -9.19 -2.27
N LEU A 38 6.49 -8.42 -1.22
CA LEU A 38 5.78 -8.52 0.05
C LEU A 38 4.47 -7.75 -0.04
N SER A 39 3.40 -8.34 0.48
CA SER A 39 2.08 -7.71 0.49
C SER A 39 1.60 -7.44 1.91
N SER A 40 1.02 -6.25 2.08
CA SER A 40 0.33 -5.82 3.29
C SER A 40 -1.03 -5.28 2.92
N MET A 41 -1.95 -5.35 3.86
CA MET A 41 -3.29 -4.79 3.67
C MET A 41 -3.73 -4.14 4.97
N SER A 42 -4.28 -2.94 4.85
CA SER A 42 -4.88 -2.21 5.97
C SER A 42 -6.06 -1.40 5.43
N PRO A 43 -7.19 -1.34 6.14
CA PRO A 43 -7.48 -2.06 7.39
C PRO A 43 -7.85 -3.55 7.15
N LEU A 44 -7.54 -4.41 8.12
CA LEU A 44 -7.97 -5.81 8.17
C LEU A 44 -9.20 -5.97 9.07
N TYR A 45 -10.33 -6.32 8.47
CA TYR A 45 -11.57 -6.60 9.18
C TYR A 45 -11.72 -8.11 9.36
N PHE A 46 -11.23 -8.64 10.48
CA PHE A 46 -11.32 -10.08 10.82
C PHE A 46 -12.76 -10.49 11.21
N GLY A 47 -13.71 -10.37 10.28
CA GLY A 47 -15.14 -10.68 10.52
C GLY A 47 -15.86 -9.71 11.47
N LYS A 48 -15.20 -8.62 11.88
CA LYS A 48 -15.78 -7.56 12.72
C LYS A 48 -16.47 -6.52 11.84
N ASP A 49 -17.55 -5.91 12.35
CA ASP A 49 -18.27 -4.85 11.64
C ASP A 49 -17.30 -3.70 11.32
N PRO A 50 -17.13 -3.34 10.03
CA PRO A 50 -16.26 -2.25 9.62
C PRO A 50 -16.59 -0.92 10.29
N ARG A 51 -17.85 -0.70 10.68
CA ARG A 51 -18.30 0.53 11.36
C ARG A 51 -17.76 0.66 12.78
N LEU A 52 -17.44 -0.46 13.43
CA LEU A 52 -16.85 -0.48 14.78
C LEU A 52 -15.35 -0.19 14.75
N ILE A 53 -14.71 -0.38 13.60
CA ILE A 53 -13.27 -0.19 13.41
C ILE A 53 -13.07 1.06 12.53
N SER A 54 -13.60 2.19 13.00
CA SER A 54 -13.31 3.49 12.38
C SER A 54 -11.83 3.82 12.65
N ARG A 55 -10.98 3.63 11.63
CA ARG A 55 -9.55 3.95 11.68
C ARG A 55 -9.34 5.24 10.91
N GLY A 56 -8.63 6.19 11.52
CA GLY A 56 -8.20 7.40 10.81
C GLY A 56 -7.28 7.04 9.65
N PHE A 57 -7.36 7.78 8.54
CA PHE A 57 -6.60 7.51 7.32
C PHE A 57 -5.09 7.37 7.55
N HIS A 58 -4.48 8.26 8.35
CA HIS A 58 -3.07 8.17 8.74
C HIS A 58 -2.75 6.88 9.52
N GLN A 59 -3.67 6.43 10.38
CA GLN A 59 -3.50 5.21 11.16
C GLN A 59 -3.45 4.00 10.23
N THR A 60 -4.31 3.96 9.19
CA THR A 60 -4.31 2.90 8.18
C THR A 60 -2.95 2.73 7.51
N PHE A 61 -2.30 3.84 7.16
CA PHE A 61 -0.95 3.86 6.60
C PHE A 61 0.10 3.29 7.56
N SER A 62 0.10 3.72 8.82
CA SER A 62 1.02 3.20 9.84
C SER A 62 0.77 1.72 10.12
N ASP A 63 -0.50 1.35 10.21
CA ASP A 63 -0.97 -0.01 10.46
C ASP A 63 -0.56 -0.95 9.32
N ALA A 64 -0.51 -0.50 8.07
CA ALA A 64 -0.03 -1.30 6.93
C ALA A 64 1.43 -1.76 7.07
N LEU A 65 2.22 -1.09 7.93
CA LEU A 65 3.61 -1.45 8.23
C LEU A 65 3.77 -2.15 9.58
N THR A 66 2.68 -2.63 10.16
CA THR A 66 2.74 -3.49 11.34
C THR A 66 2.77 -4.95 10.90
N THR A 67 3.44 -5.79 11.69
CA THR A 67 3.53 -7.24 11.45
C THR A 67 2.15 -7.90 11.37
N GLY A 68 1.18 -7.41 12.16
CA GLY A 68 -0.19 -7.95 12.17
C GLY A 68 -0.99 -7.72 10.89
N ASN A 69 -0.54 -6.80 10.03
CA ASN A 69 -1.18 -6.49 8.75
C ASN A 69 -0.36 -6.95 7.53
N GLN A 70 0.79 -7.59 7.76
CA GLN A 70 1.51 -8.27 6.70
C GLN A 70 0.78 -9.57 6.35
N LEU A 71 0.68 -9.87 5.05
CA LEU A 71 0.13 -11.15 4.58
C LEU A 71 1.18 -12.26 4.53
N MET A 72 2.40 -11.96 4.97
CA MET A 72 3.53 -12.86 5.08
C MET A 72 4.17 -12.72 6.45
N ASN A 73 4.79 -13.79 6.96
CA ASN A 73 5.49 -13.78 8.24
C ASN A 73 6.85 -13.07 8.13
N VAL A 74 6.83 -11.74 8.04
CA VAL A 74 8.00 -10.88 7.89
C VAL A 74 7.84 -9.66 8.79
N ASP A 75 8.93 -9.23 9.44
CA ASP A 75 8.97 -7.94 10.13
C ASP A 75 9.32 -6.83 9.13
N PRO A 76 8.36 -5.95 8.79
CA PRO A 76 8.60 -4.87 7.84
C PRO A 76 9.68 -3.88 8.30
N ARG A 77 9.87 -3.65 9.60
CA ARG A 77 10.82 -2.64 10.10
C ARG A 77 12.25 -3.18 10.24
N GLY A 78 12.40 -4.49 10.32
CA GLY A 78 13.68 -5.18 10.37
C GLY A 78 14.41 -5.15 9.02
N SER A 79 13.66 -5.22 7.92
CA SER A 79 14.18 -5.34 6.56
C SER A 79 14.47 -4.00 5.87
N THR A 80 15.35 -4.04 4.87
CA THR A 80 15.62 -2.91 3.97
C THR A 80 14.73 -3.04 2.74
N TYR A 81 13.98 -1.99 2.43
CA TYR A 81 13.15 -1.95 1.23
C TYR A 81 13.92 -1.37 0.05
N MET A 82 13.81 -2.04 -1.10
CA MET A 82 14.31 -1.52 -2.36
C MET A 82 13.30 -0.58 -3.01
N ALA A 83 12.03 -0.99 -3.04
CA ALA A 83 10.90 -0.24 -3.58
C ALA A 83 9.62 -0.65 -2.84
N LEU A 84 8.65 0.26 -2.78
CA LEU A 84 7.33 0.06 -2.19
C LEU A 84 6.26 0.69 -3.09
N ALA A 85 5.05 0.13 -3.06
CA ALA A 85 3.88 0.75 -3.64
C ALA A 85 2.76 0.86 -2.60
N PHE A 86 2.10 2.01 -2.56
CA PHE A 86 0.86 2.21 -1.81
C PHE A 86 -0.32 2.30 -2.77
N LEU A 87 -1.25 1.35 -2.66
CA LEU A 87 -2.50 1.34 -3.40
C LEU A 87 -3.63 1.78 -2.47
N VAL A 88 -4.13 2.99 -2.70
CA VAL A 88 -5.16 3.64 -1.90
C VAL A 88 -6.47 3.61 -2.67
N ARG A 89 -7.56 3.31 -1.96
CA ARG A 89 -8.91 3.29 -2.53
C ARG A 89 -9.86 4.17 -1.74
N GLY A 90 -10.74 4.87 -2.44
CA GLY A 90 -11.72 5.79 -1.87
C GLY A 90 -11.40 7.26 -2.14
N SER A 91 -12.30 8.15 -1.72
CA SER A 91 -12.17 9.60 -1.90
C SER A 91 -11.08 10.16 -0.99
N THR A 92 -9.84 10.19 -1.49
CA THR A 92 -8.66 10.68 -0.76
C THR A 92 -7.88 11.65 -1.61
N SER A 93 -7.29 12.66 -0.99
CA SER A 93 -6.46 13.64 -1.69
C SER A 93 -5.03 13.11 -1.82
N ILE A 94 -4.36 13.42 -2.94
CA ILE A 94 -2.95 13.06 -3.15
C ILE A 94 -2.03 13.74 -2.11
N SER A 95 -2.41 14.94 -1.66
CA SER A 95 -1.71 15.70 -0.62
C SER A 95 -1.67 14.94 0.71
N ASP A 96 -2.78 14.33 1.11
CA ASP A 96 -2.84 13.54 2.34
C ASP A 96 -2.01 12.26 2.24
N VAL A 97 -2.05 11.59 1.09
CA VAL A 97 -1.24 10.39 0.82
C VAL A 97 0.24 10.73 0.91
N ASN A 98 0.70 11.77 0.23
CA ASN A 98 2.10 12.20 0.26
C ASN A 98 2.55 12.60 1.66
N ARG A 99 1.70 13.26 2.44
CA ARG A 99 1.98 13.60 3.84
C ARG A 99 2.18 12.36 4.70
N ASN A 100 1.38 11.32 4.51
CA ASN A 100 1.50 10.06 5.25
C ASN A 100 2.75 9.26 4.82
N ILE A 101 3.05 9.22 3.52
CA ILE A 101 4.26 8.58 3.00
C ILE A 101 5.51 9.27 3.55
N GLY A 102 5.54 10.61 3.63
CA GLY A 102 6.65 11.34 4.22
C GLY A 102 6.90 11.00 5.70
N ARG A 103 5.85 10.67 6.46
CA ARG A 103 5.98 10.20 7.86
C ARG A 103 6.54 8.79 7.93
N ILE A 104 6.01 7.91 7.09
CA ILE A 104 6.41 6.50 7.01
C ILE A 104 7.85 6.35 6.54
N ARG A 105 8.28 7.18 5.58
CA ARG A 105 9.65 7.16 5.05
C ARG A 105 10.71 7.24 6.15
N LYS A 106 10.43 7.97 7.24
CA LYS A 106 11.34 8.10 8.40
C LYS A 106 11.41 6.84 9.27
N GLN A 107 10.44 5.95 9.17
CA GLN A 107 10.35 4.72 9.95
C GLN A 107 10.90 3.49 9.21
N LEU A 108 11.13 3.61 7.90
CA LEU A 108 11.58 2.51 7.04
C LEU A 108 13.07 2.63 6.72
N LYS A 109 13.74 1.49 6.59
CA LYS A 109 15.10 1.42 6.04
C LYS A 109 15.02 1.35 4.52
N LEU A 110 15.41 2.42 3.85
CA LEU A 110 15.47 2.51 2.38
C LEU A 110 16.91 2.46 1.91
N LEU A 111 17.12 2.07 0.66
CA LEU A 111 18.42 2.16 0.01
C LEU A 111 18.83 3.64 -0.15
N PRO A 112 20.08 4.02 0.19
CA PRO A 112 20.52 5.41 0.20
C PRO A 112 20.53 6.06 -1.19
N TYR A 113 20.67 5.25 -2.25
CA TYR A 113 20.68 5.71 -3.64
C TYR A 113 19.31 5.67 -4.32
N ASN A 114 18.24 5.22 -3.64
CA ASN A 114 16.89 5.21 -4.19
C ASN A 114 16.01 6.28 -3.51
N GLU A 115 16.05 7.49 -4.06
CA GLU A 115 15.28 8.62 -3.52
C GLU A 115 13.76 8.51 -3.81
N ASP A 116 13.40 7.78 -4.88
CA ASP A 116 12.04 7.56 -5.40
C ASP A 116 11.54 6.13 -5.16
N ALA A 117 11.84 5.59 -3.98
CA ALA A 117 11.47 4.22 -3.62
C ALA A 117 9.95 3.98 -3.48
N PHE A 118 9.09 5.01 -3.56
CA PHE A 118 7.65 4.88 -3.37
C PHE A 118 6.87 5.13 -4.67
N LYS A 119 5.97 4.20 -4.99
CA LYS A 119 4.94 4.36 -6.01
C LYS A 119 3.56 4.44 -5.38
N ILE A 120 2.67 5.18 -6.01
CA ILE A 120 1.34 5.45 -5.48
C ILE A 120 0.32 5.10 -6.56
N GLY A 121 -0.69 4.33 -6.20
CA GLY A 121 -1.90 4.15 -6.99
C GLY A 121 -3.10 4.61 -6.18
N MET A 122 -3.98 5.40 -6.78
CA MET A 122 -5.18 5.95 -6.16
C MET A 122 -6.38 5.66 -7.03
N CYS A 123 -7.32 4.89 -6.49
CA CYS A 123 -8.60 4.59 -7.13
C CYS A 123 -9.73 5.29 -6.37
N THR A 124 -10.62 6.01 -7.05
CA THR A 124 -11.71 6.75 -6.40
C THR A 124 -12.81 5.82 -5.89
N VAL A 125 -12.96 4.64 -6.50
CA VAL A 125 -14.00 3.67 -6.17
C VAL A 125 -13.61 2.85 -4.93
N PRO A 126 -14.31 3.00 -3.79
CA PRO A 126 -14.01 2.25 -2.58
C PRO A 126 -14.34 0.75 -2.74
N PRO A 127 -13.69 -0.13 -1.96
CA PRO A 127 -14.01 -1.55 -1.95
C PRO A 127 -15.43 -1.80 -1.39
N LYS A 128 -16.21 -2.66 -2.06
CA LYS A 128 -17.58 -3.00 -1.62
C LYS A 128 -17.57 -3.62 -0.21
N GLY A 129 -18.48 -3.15 0.65
CA GLY A 129 -18.68 -3.67 2.00
C GLY A 129 -17.76 -3.07 3.07
N LEU A 130 -16.92 -2.10 2.70
CA LEU A 130 -16.07 -1.34 3.61
C LEU A 130 -16.45 0.15 3.54
N PRO A 131 -16.39 0.88 4.65
CA PRO A 131 -16.66 2.32 4.70
C PRO A 131 -15.57 3.12 3.98
#